data_AF-A0A7S4B7A9-F1
#
_entry.id   AF-A0A7S4B7A9-F1
#
_cell.length_a   1.000
_cell.length_b   1.000
_cell.length_c   1.000
_cell.angle_alpha   90.00
_cell.angle_beta   90.00
_cell.angle_gamma   90.00
#
_symmetry.space_group_name_H-M   'P 1'
#
loop_
_entity.id
_entity.type
_entity.pdbx_description
1 polymer ?
#
loop_
_entity_poly.entity_id
_entity_poly.type
_entity_poly.pdbx_seq_one_letter_code
_entity_poly.pdbx_strand_id
1 'polypeptide(L)'
;RAVVRMRSSALALSLAALLAAASGHALAPRHAAAAATRPLMRHAAVTASAKPTQPQTVRDVAPQSVPAKLASAMAVPAAFLALFSGLPADAAVPGAEAVPSAFAAYGHYLGLVLVTLALGTERILIKEDMTEKEFDLMANADILYGLAGTLMTYTGYLRVTQYGKGWEFYQHEPIFWVKIVLFSVLGAASFFPTTKIIQLAVSKRNPETPYKPMSPKLVARMTTILNGELSAILLIPLTATLMARGVGYADWLPWQAPAGLVAVTLFGLGGKYIKEALDWSEDEAGVKATFSDSS
;
A
#
# COMPACT_ATOMS: atom_id res chain seq x y z
N ARG A 1 -20.99 32.49 3.44
CA ARG A 1 -20.59 31.35 4.33
C ARG A 1 -21.29 30.07 3.87
N ALA A 2 -20.86 29.48 2.76
CA ALA A 2 -21.40 28.20 2.26
C ALA A 2 -20.46 27.54 1.21
N VAL A 3 -19.15 27.46 1.45
CA VAL A 3 -18.22 26.74 0.56
C VAL A 3 -17.04 26.18 1.36
N VAL A 4 -17.27 25.16 2.20
CA VAL A 4 -16.15 24.38 2.81
C VAL A 4 -16.44 22.87 2.92
N ARG A 5 -17.68 22.38 2.73
CA ARG A 5 -18.02 21.00 3.15
C ARG A 5 -17.96 19.88 2.09
N MET A 6 -17.36 20.10 0.92
CA MET A 6 -17.47 19.16 -0.21
C MET A 6 -16.14 18.53 -0.68
N ARG A 7 -15.08 18.54 0.15
CA ARG A 7 -13.78 17.94 -0.19
C ARG A 7 -13.45 16.62 0.51
N SER A 8 -14.27 16.19 1.48
CA SER A 8 -13.98 14.99 2.28
C SER A 8 -14.67 13.71 1.77
N SER A 9 -15.72 13.84 0.96
CA SER A 9 -16.56 12.70 0.57
C SER A 9 -16.01 11.91 -0.63
N ALA A 10 -15.24 12.55 -1.51
CA ALA A 10 -14.71 11.91 -2.71
C ALA A 10 -13.54 10.96 -2.42
N LEU A 11 -12.66 11.30 -1.46
CA LEU A 11 -11.57 10.43 -1.04
C LEU A 11 -12.06 9.19 -0.28
N ALA A 12 -13.14 9.32 0.50
CA ALA A 12 -13.74 8.21 1.24
C ALA A 12 -14.46 7.21 0.33
N LEU A 13 -15.05 7.67 -0.79
CA LEU A 13 -15.69 6.79 -1.76
C LEU A 13 -14.67 5.92 -2.53
N SER A 14 -13.48 6.44 -2.81
CA SER A 14 -12.43 5.68 -3.52
C SER A 14 -11.83 4.56 -2.66
N LEU A 15 -11.73 4.75 -1.34
CA LEU A 15 -11.21 3.73 -0.43
C LEU A 15 -12.24 2.62 -0.12
N ALA A 16 -13.53 2.97 -0.05
CA ALA A 16 -14.61 2.00 0.16
C ALA A 16 -14.83 1.08 -1.06
N ALA A 17 -14.65 1.59 -2.28
CA ALA A 17 -14.72 0.78 -3.50
C ALA A 17 -13.58 -0.25 -3.61
N LEU A 18 -12.40 0.07 -3.07
CA LEU A 18 -11.24 -0.83 -3.05
C LEU A 18 -11.40 -1.98 -2.04
N LEU A 19 -12.09 -1.76 -0.92
CA LEU A 19 -12.42 -2.83 0.04
C LEU A 19 -13.58 -3.72 -0.46
N ALA A 20 -14.56 -3.18 -1.19
CA ALA A 20 -15.69 -3.94 -1.69
C ALA A 20 -15.30 -4.95 -2.79
N ALA A 21 -14.27 -4.65 -3.59
CA ALA A 21 -13.76 -5.55 -4.63
C ALA A 21 -12.99 -6.77 -4.07
N ALA A 22 -12.55 -6.73 -2.81
CA ALA A 22 -11.88 -7.86 -2.14
C ALA A 22 -12.85 -8.85 -1.47
N SER A 23 -14.14 -8.52 -1.42
CA SER A 23 -15.17 -9.32 -0.76
C SER A 23 -16.28 -9.72 -1.71
N GLY A 24 -16.10 -10.84 -2.40
CA GLY A 24 -17.23 -11.64 -2.88
C GLY A 24 -16.99 -12.35 -4.20
N HIS A 25 -16.94 -13.68 -4.16
CA HIS A 25 -17.71 -14.56 -5.05
C HIS A 25 -17.86 -15.92 -4.35
N ALA A 26 -18.99 -16.13 -3.66
CA ALA A 26 -19.45 -17.45 -3.27
C ALA A 26 -20.88 -17.61 -3.77
N LEU A 27 -21.06 -18.54 -4.71
CA LEU A 27 -22.34 -18.88 -5.34
C LEU A 27 -23.37 -19.37 -4.31
N ALA A 28 -24.60 -18.90 -4.46
CA ALA A 28 -25.77 -19.46 -3.79
C ALA A 28 -26.29 -20.69 -4.57
N PRO A 29 -26.70 -21.79 -3.89
CA PRO A 29 -27.49 -22.84 -4.52
C PRO A 29 -28.99 -22.63 -4.30
N ARG A 30 -29.76 -23.01 -5.33
CA ARG A 30 -31.23 -23.02 -5.37
C ARG A 30 -31.81 -24.27 -4.69
N HIS A 31 -33.04 -24.09 -4.20
CA HIS A 31 -33.91 -25.02 -3.49
C HIS A 31 -34.04 -26.44 -4.06
N ALA A 32 -34.20 -27.41 -3.16
CA ALA A 32 -35.00 -28.61 -3.38
C ALA A 32 -35.72 -29.00 -2.06
N ALA A 33 -36.96 -29.48 -2.22
CA ALA A 33 -37.98 -29.62 -1.19
C ALA A 33 -37.98 -31.00 -0.50
N ALA A 34 -38.57 -30.98 0.71
CA ALA A 34 -39.43 -31.98 1.34
C ALA A 34 -39.06 -33.49 1.30
N ALA A 35 -38.89 -34.08 2.49
CA ALA A 35 -39.56 -35.32 2.87
C ALA A 35 -39.58 -35.48 4.39
N ALA A 36 -40.76 -35.87 4.90
CA ALA A 36 -41.09 -36.03 6.30
C ALA A 36 -40.48 -37.29 6.93
N THR A 37 -40.26 -37.27 8.24
CA THR A 37 -40.58 -38.38 9.17
C THR A 37 -40.55 -37.88 10.63
N ARG A 38 -41.64 -38.13 11.33
CA ARG A 38 -41.81 -38.15 12.81
C ARG A 38 -41.72 -39.63 13.27
N PRO A 39 -41.83 -40.01 14.57
CA PRO A 39 -41.78 -39.26 15.85
C PRO A 39 -40.92 -39.98 16.94
N LEU A 40 -40.78 -39.41 18.15
CA LEU A 40 -41.32 -39.93 19.44
C LEU A 40 -40.63 -39.41 20.71
N MET A 41 -41.51 -38.92 21.60
CA MET A 41 -41.58 -39.05 23.08
C MET A 41 -40.55 -38.43 24.05
N ARG A 42 -41.14 -37.58 24.92
CA ARG A 42 -41.06 -37.49 26.42
C ARG A 42 -39.68 -37.13 27.02
N HIS A 43 -39.56 -36.24 28.00
CA HIS A 43 -40.36 -36.03 29.20
C HIS A 43 -40.41 -34.56 29.66
N ALA A 44 -41.47 -34.26 30.41
CA ALA A 44 -41.79 -33.01 31.08
C ALA A 44 -40.91 -32.74 32.32
N ALA A 45 -40.78 -31.47 32.69
CA ALA A 45 -41.01 -31.02 34.07
C ALA A 45 -41.20 -29.49 34.10
N VAL A 46 -42.41 -29.10 34.46
CA VAL A 46 -42.84 -27.76 34.85
C VAL A 46 -42.45 -27.55 36.31
N THR A 47 -41.88 -26.40 36.66
CA THR A 47 -42.15 -25.76 37.95
C THR A 47 -42.30 -24.26 37.73
N ALA A 48 -43.46 -23.76 38.12
CA ALA A 48 -43.81 -22.35 38.16
C ALA A 48 -43.49 -21.79 39.55
N SER A 49 -43.13 -20.51 39.66
CA SER A 49 -43.62 -19.71 40.80
C SER A 49 -43.45 -18.20 40.61
N ALA A 50 -44.59 -17.52 40.76
CA ALA A 50 -44.84 -16.24 41.42
C ALA A 50 -44.15 -14.93 40.92
N LYS A 51 -45.01 -14.11 40.31
CA LYS A 51 -44.91 -12.65 40.13
C LYS A 51 -45.47 -11.91 41.34
N PRO A 52 -44.95 -10.72 41.69
CA PRO A 52 -45.80 -9.61 42.16
C PRO A 52 -45.65 -8.35 41.30
N THR A 53 -46.63 -7.47 41.39
CA THR A 53 -46.98 -6.43 40.40
C THR A 53 -46.85 -5.02 41.00
N GLN A 54 -46.29 -4.10 40.18
CA GLN A 54 -46.49 -2.62 40.12
C GLN A 54 -45.84 -1.69 41.17
N PRO A 55 -45.52 -0.41 40.84
CA PRO A 55 -46.35 0.56 40.08
C PRO A 55 -45.68 1.36 38.95
N GLN A 56 -46.51 1.85 38.03
CA GLN A 56 -46.12 2.76 36.94
C GLN A 56 -45.88 4.18 37.47
N THR A 57 -44.77 4.79 37.08
CA THR A 57 -44.52 6.23 37.24
C THR A 57 -43.91 6.82 35.97
N VAL A 58 -44.59 7.86 35.48
CA VAL A 58 -44.13 9.07 34.77
C VAL A 58 -43.19 8.91 33.56
N ARG A 59 -43.67 9.39 32.42
CA ARG A 59 -42.91 9.60 31.18
C ARG A 59 -41.88 10.71 31.36
N ASP A 60 -40.60 10.36 31.39
CA ASP A 60 -39.50 11.28 31.10
C ASP A 60 -39.11 11.19 29.62
N VAL A 61 -39.08 12.33 28.94
CA VAL A 61 -38.61 12.46 27.56
C VAL A 61 -37.09 12.31 27.57
N ALA A 62 -36.60 11.14 27.18
CA ALA A 62 -35.16 10.90 27.04
C ALA A 62 -34.57 11.75 25.88
N PRO A 63 -33.37 12.33 26.04
CA PRO A 63 -32.65 12.90 24.90
C PRO A 63 -32.34 11.77 23.92
N GLN A 64 -32.61 12.00 22.63
CA GLN A 64 -32.38 11.02 21.58
C GLN A 64 -30.91 10.58 21.60
N SER A 65 -30.63 9.38 22.13
CA SER A 65 -29.32 8.75 22.05
C SER A 65 -29.05 8.40 20.60
N VAL A 66 -28.01 8.99 20.03
CA VAL A 66 -27.49 8.63 18.71
C VAL A 66 -27.29 7.10 18.69
N PRO A 67 -27.82 6.35 17.70
CA PRO A 67 -27.75 4.90 17.74
C PRO A 67 -26.28 4.45 17.80
N ALA A 68 -25.97 3.59 18.77
CA ALA A 68 -24.61 3.12 19.08
C ALA A 68 -23.84 2.59 17.86
N LYS A 69 -24.56 2.13 16.82
CA LYS A 69 -23.99 1.67 15.55
C LYS A 69 -23.23 2.75 14.76
N LEU A 70 -23.51 4.04 14.99
CA LEU A 70 -22.82 5.13 14.29
C LEU A 70 -21.54 5.61 15.02
N ALA A 71 -21.44 5.38 16.34
CA ALA A 71 -20.22 5.64 17.11
C ALA A 71 -19.12 4.58 16.84
N SER A 72 -19.51 3.38 16.39
CA SER A 72 -18.62 2.26 16.11
C SER A 72 -17.82 2.39 14.81
N ALA A 73 -18.12 3.37 13.95
CA ALA A 73 -17.49 3.50 12.62
C ALA A 73 -16.28 4.44 12.58
N MET A 74 -15.96 5.13 13.69
CA MET A 74 -14.79 6.03 13.77
C MET A 74 -13.84 5.72 14.93
N ALA A 75 -14.10 4.66 15.69
CA ALA A 75 -13.12 4.13 16.62
C ALA A 75 -12.11 3.31 15.81
N VAL A 76 -10.97 3.91 15.45
CA VAL A 76 -9.75 3.12 15.27
C VAL A 76 -9.64 2.30 16.56
N PRO A 77 -9.76 0.96 16.53
CA PRO A 77 -9.79 0.19 17.75
C PRO A 77 -8.50 0.50 18.50
N ALA A 78 -8.58 0.79 19.80
CA ALA A 78 -7.43 1.14 20.63
C ALA A 78 -6.28 0.10 20.50
N ALA A 79 -6.60 -1.13 20.07
CA ALA A 79 -5.65 -2.16 19.66
C ALA A 79 -4.66 -1.73 18.55
N PHE A 80 -5.09 -0.93 17.56
CA PHE A 80 -4.25 -0.44 16.47
C PHE A 80 -3.25 0.63 16.93
N LEU A 81 -3.59 1.39 17.98
CA LEU A 81 -2.70 2.36 18.62
C LEU A 81 -1.80 1.69 19.69
N ALA A 82 -2.31 0.66 20.37
CA ALA A 82 -1.57 -0.12 21.37
C ALA A 82 -0.46 -1.01 20.76
N LEU A 83 -0.53 -1.32 19.46
CA LEU A 83 0.54 -1.97 18.69
C LEU A 83 1.82 -1.12 18.55
N PHE A 84 1.80 0.16 18.94
CA PHE A 84 2.93 1.09 18.86
C PHE A 84 3.46 1.56 20.23
N SER A 85 2.81 1.22 21.34
CA SER A 85 3.22 1.62 22.67
C SER A 85 4.04 0.51 23.33
N GLY A 86 5.34 0.45 23.02
CA GLY A 86 6.30 -0.41 23.71
C GLY A 86 6.22 -0.19 25.22
N LEU A 87 5.60 -1.13 25.93
CA LEU A 87 5.56 -1.17 27.39
C LEU A 87 6.84 -1.86 27.90
N PRO A 88 7.32 -1.49 29.10
CA PRO A 88 8.67 -1.81 29.55
C PRO A 88 8.87 -3.30 29.79
N ALA A 89 10.07 -3.73 29.41
CA ALA A 89 10.59 -5.08 29.51
C ALA A 89 10.81 -5.48 30.96
N ASP A 90 9.81 -6.10 31.59
CA ASP A 90 10.04 -6.98 32.73
C ASP A 90 9.07 -8.16 32.63
N ALA A 91 9.66 -9.37 32.60
CA ALA A 91 9.07 -10.66 32.26
C ALA A 91 8.80 -10.88 30.75
N ALA A 92 9.87 -11.22 30.01
CA ALA A 92 9.77 -11.76 28.66
C ALA A 92 8.95 -13.07 28.66
N VAL A 93 7.66 -12.98 28.37
CA VAL A 93 6.82 -14.14 28.08
C VAL A 93 7.27 -14.72 26.74
N PRO A 94 7.63 -16.02 26.65
CA PRO A 94 7.92 -16.66 25.38
C PRO A 94 6.74 -16.47 24.42
N GLY A 95 6.94 -15.67 23.36
CA GLY A 95 5.92 -15.37 22.37
C GLY A 95 5.12 -14.07 22.56
N ALA A 96 5.42 -13.22 23.57
CA ALA A 96 4.80 -11.88 23.68
C ALA A 96 4.96 -11.06 22.40
N GLU A 97 6.14 -11.13 21.78
CA GLU A 97 6.45 -10.43 20.54
C GLU A 97 6.14 -11.23 19.28
N ALA A 98 5.58 -12.45 19.40
CA ALA A 98 5.35 -13.32 18.24
C ALA A 98 4.34 -12.71 17.27
N VAL A 99 3.27 -12.10 17.80
CA VAL A 99 2.24 -11.47 16.96
C VAL A 99 2.77 -10.21 16.26
N PRO A 100 3.36 -9.21 16.96
CA PRO A 100 3.98 -8.06 16.28
C PRO A 100 5.07 -8.44 15.29
N SER A 101 5.94 -9.40 15.63
CA SER A 101 6.97 -9.92 14.74
C SER A 101 6.40 -10.55 13.48
N ALA A 102 5.33 -11.34 13.60
CA ALA A 102 4.63 -11.93 12.46
C ALA A 102 4.02 -10.87 11.54
N PHE A 103 3.42 -9.82 12.09
CA PHE A 103 2.89 -8.70 11.29
C PHE A 103 3.98 -7.89 10.60
N ALA A 104 5.11 -7.64 11.26
CA ALA A 104 6.26 -7.00 10.63
C ALA A 104 6.81 -7.86 9.47
N ALA A 105 6.89 -9.18 9.66
CA ALA A 105 7.30 -10.10 8.61
C ALA A 105 6.32 -10.13 7.43
N TYR A 106 5.03 -10.31 7.72
CA TYR A 106 3.97 -10.36 6.73
C TYR A 106 3.88 -9.05 5.94
N GLY A 107 3.87 -7.90 6.63
CA GLY A 107 3.81 -6.60 5.99
C GLY A 107 5.00 -6.33 5.08
N HIS A 108 6.20 -6.81 5.44
CA HIS A 108 7.38 -6.69 4.59
C HIS A 108 7.24 -7.51 3.29
N TYR A 109 6.80 -8.76 3.40
CA TYR A 109 6.58 -9.61 2.22
C TYR A 109 5.41 -9.15 1.36
N LEU A 110 4.33 -8.67 1.99
CA LEU A 110 3.19 -8.08 1.30
C LEU A 110 3.62 -6.82 0.53
N GLY A 111 4.40 -5.94 1.16
CA GLY A 111 4.97 -4.77 0.52
C GLY A 111 5.82 -5.14 -0.71
N LEU A 112 6.68 -6.16 -0.60
CA LEU A 112 7.44 -6.69 -1.73
C LEU A 112 6.54 -7.13 -2.89
N VAL A 113 5.52 -7.96 -2.61
CA VAL A 113 4.58 -8.45 -3.63
C VAL A 113 3.83 -7.29 -4.28
N LEU A 114 3.30 -6.36 -3.48
CA LEU A 114 2.55 -5.22 -3.99
C LEU A 114 3.43 -4.28 -4.84
N VAL A 115 4.67 -4.02 -4.43
CA VAL A 115 5.65 -3.26 -5.23
C VAL A 115 5.88 -3.95 -6.58
N THR A 116 6.14 -5.26 -6.58
CA THR A 116 6.36 -6.02 -7.82
C THR A 116 5.14 -6.00 -8.74
N LEU A 117 3.92 -6.17 -8.19
CA LEU A 117 2.68 -6.15 -8.97
C LEU A 117 2.36 -4.76 -9.54
N ALA A 118 2.58 -3.71 -8.75
CA ALA A 118 2.37 -2.33 -9.19
C ALA A 118 3.33 -1.95 -10.32
N LEU A 119 4.64 -2.20 -10.15
CA LEU A 119 5.64 -1.98 -11.21
C LEU A 119 5.35 -2.79 -12.47
N GLY A 120 4.95 -4.06 -12.31
CA GLY A 120 4.55 -4.90 -13.44
C GLY A 120 3.35 -4.32 -14.19
N THR A 121 2.37 -3.78 -13.47
CA THR A 121 1.18 -3.14 -14.04
C THR A 121 1.53 -1.85 -14.78
N GLU A 122 2.33 -0.97 -14.18
CA GLU A 122 2.84 0.23 -14.86
C GLU A 122 3.58 -0.12 -16.14
N ARG A 123 4.46 -1.12 -16.06
CA ARG A 123 5.24 -1.58 -17.22
C ARG A 123 4.37 -2.16 -18.33
N ILE A 124 3.30 -2.86 -18.01
CA ILE A 124 2.38 -3.43 -19.01
C ILE A 124 1.51 -2.34 -19.65
N LEU A 125 1.08 -1.35 -18.87
CA LEU A 125 0.17 -0.30 -19.34
C LEU A 125 0.84 0.79 -20.15
N ILE A 126 2.14 1.04 -19.92
CA ILE A 126 2.82 2.15 -20.55
C ILE A 126 2.93 2.01 -22.08
N LYS A 127 2.28 2.93 -22.79
CA LYS A 127 2.27 3.04 -24.25
C LYS A 127 1.87 4.46 -24.67
N GLU A 128 2.07 4.79 -25.94
CA GLU A 128 1.81 6.14 -26.48
C GLU A 128 0.31 6.48 -26.47
N ASP A 129 -0.53 5.54 -26.91
CA ASP A 129 -1.96 5.70 -27.16
C ASP A 129 -2.84 5.17 -26.01
N MET A 130 -2.46 5.49 -24.77
CA MET A 130 -3.26 5.07 -23.60
C MET A 130 -4.63 5.74 -23.57
N THR A 131 -5.66 4.91 -23.39
CA THR A 131 -7.00 5.37 -23.03
C THR A 131 -7.00 6.02 -21.64
N GLU A 132 -7.99 6.86 -21.36
CA GLU A 132 -8.12 7.49 -20.03
C GLU A 132 -8.21 6.47 -18.88
N LYS A 133 -8.86 5.32 -19.14
CA LYS A 133 -9.01 4.24 -18.15
C LYS A 133 -7.68 3.54 -17.87
N GLU A 134 -6.87 3.31 -18.91
CA GLU A 134 -5.54 2.74 -18.75
C GLU A 134 -4.62 3.70 -17.99
N PHE A 135 -4.71 5.01 -18.26
CA PHE A 135 -4.01 6.03 -17.49
C PHE A 135 -4.42 6.03 -16.02
N ASP A 136 -5.72 6.01 -15.73
CA ASP A 136 -6.20 6.00 -14.34
C ASP A 136 -5.76 4.73 -13.60
N LEU A 137 -5.73 3.58 -14.28
CA LEU A 137 -5.22 2.33 -13.70
C LEU A 137 -3.72 2.42 -13.43
N MET A 138 -2.92 2.95 -14.36
CA MET A 138 -1.48 3.15 -14.17
C MET A 138 -1.20 4.13 -13.03
N ALA A 139 -1.94 5.24 -12.93
CA ALA A 139 -1.80 6.20 -11.83
C ALA A 139 -2.16 5.58 -10.47
N ASN A 140 -3.18 4.72 -10.41
CA ASN A 140 -3.50 3.97 -9.20
C ASN A 140 -2.41 2.93 -8.85
N ALA A 141 -1.78 2.32 -9.86
CA ALA A 141 -0.64 1.43 -9.65
C ALA A 141 0.56 2.19 -9.04
N ASP A 142 0.89 3.39 -9.54
CA ASP A 142 1.96 4.24 -8.99
C ASP A 142 1.68 4.67 -7.52
N ILE A 143 0.43 4.98 -7.19
CA ILE A 143 0.03 5.23 -5.79
C ILE A 143 0.23 3.97 -4.94
N LEU A 144 -0.24 2.81 -5.42
CA LEU A 144 -0.06 1.54 -4.72
C LEU A 144 1.43 1.22 -4.54
N TYR A 145 2.26 1.46 -5.54
CA TYR A 145 3.71 1.31 -5.49
C TYR A 145 4.31 2.14 -4.35
N GLY A 146 3.99 3.44 -4.27
CA GLY A 146 4.49 4.32 -3.21
C GLY A 146 4.05 3.88 -1.80
N LEU A 147 2.79 3.49 -1.65
CA LEU A 147 2.26 2.99 -0.37
C LEU A 147 2.88 1.64 0.02
N ALA A 148 3.02 0.73 -0.93
CA ALA A 148 3.63 -0.59 -0.72
C ALA A 148 5.13 -0.49 -0.42
N GLY A 149 5.85 0.40 -1.10
CA GLY A 149 7.24 0.70 -0.83
C GLY A 149 7.44 1.28 0.57
N THR A 150 6.53 2.16 1.01
CA THR A 150 6.52 2.69 2.39
C THR A 150 6.27 1.59 3.41
N LEU A 151 5.27 0.73 3.19
CA LEU A 151 4.99 -0.43 4.05
C LEU A 151 6.20 -1.36 4.14
N MET A 152 6.80 -1.71 3.00
CA MET A 152 7.97 -2.58 2.92
C MET A 152 9.17 -1.97 3.67
N THR A 153 9.41 -0.67 3.51
CA THR A 153 10.50 0.05 4.19
C THR A 153 10.29 0.07 5.70
N TYR A 154 9.11 0.48 6.15
CA TYR A 154 8.78 0.60 7.57
C TYR A 154 8.87 -0.74 8.28
N THR A 155 8.25 -1.77 7.72
CA THR A 155 8.33 -3.13 8.28
C THR A 155 9.74 -3.72 8.16
N GLY A 156 10.50 -3.39 7.12
CA GLY A 156 11.91 -3.74 7.00
C GLY A 156 12.77 -3.13 8.12
N TYR A 157 12.54 -1.87 8.46
CA TYR A 157 13.16 -1.20 9.61
C TYR A 157 12.85 -1.90 10.93
N LEU A 158 11.58 -2.27 11.16
CA LEU A 158 11.19 -3.04 12.35
C LEU A 158 11.88 -4.40 12.41
N ARG A 159 12.07 -5.06 11.26
CA ARG A 159 12.80 -6.32 11.20
C ARG A 159 14.30 -6.16 11.45
N VAL A 160 14.88 -5.03 11.07
CA VAL A 160 16.31 -4.77 11.33
C VAL A 160 16.54 -4.47 12.81
N THR A 161 15.63 -3.74 13.45
CA THR A 161 15.86 -3.19 14.80
C THR A 161 15.16 -3.95 15.93
N GLN A 162 13.97 -4.51 15.71
CA GLN A 162 13.13 -5.09 16.77
C GLN A 162 12.95 -6.60 16.64
N TYR A 163 12.61 -7.09 15.43
CA TYR A 163 12.03 -8.44 15.27
C TYR A 163 12.89 -9.44 14.48
N GLY A 164 14.05 -9.02 13.98
CA GLY A 164 14.97 -9.88 13.23
C GLY A 164 16.23 -10.23 14.01
N LYS A 165 17.38 -10.20 13.35
CA LYS A 165 18.68 -10.58 13.95
C LYS A 165 19.34 -9.49 14.80
N GLY A 166 18.73 -8.30 14.91
CA GLY A 166 19.30 -7.14 15.59
C GLY A 166 20.19 -6.29 14.70
N TRP A 167 20.34 -5.00 15.05
CA TRP A 167 21.10 -4.02 14.29
C TRP A 167 22.58 -4.42 14.17
N GLU A 168 23.14 -4.98 15.23
CA GLU A 168 24.53 -5.41 15.34
C GLU A 168 24.89 -6.44 14.27
N PHE A 169 23.95 -7.32 13.92
CA PHE A 169 24.12 -8.26 12.82
C PHE A 169 24.11 -7.56 11.45
N TYR A 170 23.15 -6.67 11.21
CA TYR A 170 22.95 -6.06 9.89
C TYR A 170 23.99 -5.00 9.53
N GLN A 171 24.48 -4.24 10.51
CA GLN A 171 25.39 -3.12 10.25
C GLN A 171 26.73 -3.55 9.64
N HIS A 172 27.19 -4.76 9.99
CA HIS A 172 28.45 -5.37 9.50
C HIS A 172 28.25 -6.35 8.35
N GLU A 173 27.05 -6.42 7.76
CA GLU A 173 26.73 -7.34 6.69
C GLU A 173 26.75 -6.61 5.34
N PRO A 174 27.80 -6.74 4.51
CA PRO A 174 27.92 -6.00 3.25
C PRO A 174 26.75 -6.27 2.29
N ILE A 175 26.23 -7.51 2.27
CA ILE A 175 25.11 -7.86 1.38
C ILE A 175 23.81 -7.19 1.85
N PHE A 176 23.65 -6.94 3.16
CA PHE A 176 22.55 -6.12 3.65
C PHE A 176 22.61 -4.71 3.06
N TRP A 177 23.80 -4.11 3.00
CA TRP A 177 23.97 -2.79 2.40
C TRP A 177 23.74 -2.77 0.90
N VAL A 178 24.18 -3.79 0.15
CA VAL A 178 23.85 -3.94 -1.27
C VAL A 178 22.34 -3.95 -1.48
N LYS A 179 21.59 -4.69 -0.64
CA LYS A 179 20.13 -4.71 -0.67
C LYS A 179 19.53 -3.32 -0.44
N ILE A 180 20.02 -2.57 0.55
CA ILE A 180 19.52 -1.21 0.83
C ILE A 180 19.86 -0.25 -0.32
N VAL A 181 21.04 -0.36 -0.94
CA VAL A 181 21.40 0.42 -2.13
C VAL A 181 20.49 0.08 -3.30
N LEU A 182 20.25 -1.21 -3.60
CA LEU A 182 19.31 -1.63 -4.65
C LEU A 182 17.91 -1.05 -4.42
N PHE A 183 17.42 -1.12 -3.18
CA PHE A 183 16.14 -0.55 -2.81
C PHE A 183 16.12 0.99 -2.93
N SER A 184 17.24 1.66 -2.63
CA SER A 184 17.38 3.11 -2.78
C SER A 184 17.44 3.53 -4.25
N VAL A 185 18.12 2.77 -5.12
CA VAL A 185 18.10 2.98 -6.57
C VAL A 185 16.68 2.82 -7.10
N LEU A 186 15.99 1.74 -6.70
CA LEU A 186 14.61 1.47 -7.07
C LEU A 186 13.71 2.66 -6.70
N GLY A 187 13.69 3.08 -5.43
CA GLY A 187 12.84 4.19 -4.99
C GLY A 187 13.22 5.53 -5.62
N ALA A 188 14.52 5.79 -5.81
CA ALA A 188 14.99 7.03 -6.42
C ALA A 188 14.67 7.13 -7.92
N ALA A 189 14.77 6.01 -8.65
CA ALA A 189 14.43 5.93 -10.07
C ALA A 189 12.94 6.23 -10.31
N SER A 190 12.07 5.79 -9.40
CA SER A 190 10.61 5.95 -9.51
C SER A 190 10.16 7.40 -9.44
N PHE A 191 10.98 8.30 -8.90
CA PHE A 191 10.60 9.71 -8.88
C PHE A 191 10.38 10.29 -10.27
N PHE A 192 11.04 9.77 -11.31
CA PHE A 192 10.77 10.21 -12.69
C PHE A 192 9.35 9.83 -13.15
N PRO A 193 8.96 8.54 -13.22
CA PRO A 193 7.62 8.16 -13.65
C PRO A 193 6.54 8.78 -12.74
N THR A 194 6.70 8.74 -11.41
CA THR A 194 5.74 9.36 -10.48
C THR A 194 5.54 10.85 -10.78
N THR A 195 6.61 11.62 -11.00
CA THR A 195 6.49 13.05 -11.32
C THR A 195 5.74 13.27 -12.63
N LYS A 196 6.03 12.48 -13.68
CA LYS A 196 5.35 12.59 -14.97
C LYS A 196 3.88 12.18 -14.88
N ILE A 197 3.56 11.11 -14.15
CA ILE A 197 2.19 10.66 -13.90
C ILE A 197 1.40 11.76 -13.17
N ILE A 198 1.99 12.40 -12.16
CA ILE A 198 1.36 13.54 -11.45
C ILE A 198 1.12 14.72 -12.41
N GLN A 199 2.11 15.13 -13.21
CA GLN A 199 1.94 16.22 -14.19
C GLN A 199 0.81 15.93 -15.19
N LEU A 200 0.73 14.70 -15.69
CA LEU A 200 -0.33 14.27 -16.60
C LEU A 200 -1.70 14.22 -15.92
N ALA A 201 -1.77 13.73 -14.67
CA ALA A 201 -3.00 13.68 -13.90
C ALA A 201 -3.54 15.09 -13.55
N VAL A 202 -2.64 16.05 -13.30
CA VAL A 202 -3.01 17.47 -13.13
C VAL A 202 -3.51 18.06 -14.45
N SER A 203 -2.82 17.82 -15.56
CA SER A 203 -3.21 18.32 -16.89
C SER A 203 -4.57 17.78 -17.34
N LYS A 204 -4.85 16.49 -17.10
CA LYS A 204 -6.15 15.84 -17.38
C LYS A 204 -7.32 16.52 -16.65
N ARG A 205 -7.08 17.15 -15.50
CA ARG A 205 -8.12 17.83 -14.70
C ARG A 205 -8.36 19.28 -15.10
N ASN A 206 -7.51 19.85 -15.95
CA ASN A 206 -7.63 21.24 -16.37
C ASN A 206 -8.49 21.32 -17.66
N PRO A 207 -9.66 22.00 -17.62
CA PRO A 207 -10.55 22.12 -18.77
C PRO A 207 -9.93 22.85 -19.98
N GLU A 208 -8.89 23.66 -19.75
CA GLU A 208 -8.26 24.47 -20.80
C GLU A 208 -7.10 23.76 -21.51
N THR A 209 -6.65 22.61 -21.00
CA THR A 209 -5.56 21.84 -21.62
C THR A 209 -6.08 20.51 -22.16
N PRO A 210 -6.02 20.29 -23.49
CA PRO A 210 -6.33 18.99 -24.06
C PRO A 210 -5.43 17.91 -23.45
N TYR A 211 -6.01 16.76 -23.08
CA TYR A 211 -5.24 15.57 -22.72
C TYR A 211 -4.33 15.20 -23.89
N LYS A 212 -3.02 15.24 -23.68
CA LYS A 212 -2.02 14.86 -24.69
C LYS A 212 -1.56 13.44 -24.43
N PRO A 213 -1.60 12.55 -25.44
CA PRO A 213 -0.95 11.24 -25.38
C PRO A 213 0.54 11.37 -25.02
N MET A 214 1.11 10.34 -24.41
CA MET A 214 2.54 10.32 -24.11
C MET A 214 3.34 10.25 -25.42
N SER A 215 4.45 11.00 -25.51
CA SER A 215 5.32 10.90 -26.68
C SER A 215 6.09 9.56 -26.69
N PRO A 216 6.51 9.09 -27.88
CA PRO A 216 7.39 7.92 -27.99
C PRO A 216 8.64 8.02 -27.12
N LYS A 217 9.21 9.23 -27.02
CA LYS A 217 10.41 9.53 -26.22
C LYS A 217 10.14 9.34 -24.72
N LEU A 218 9.00 9.83 -24.23
CA LEU A 218 8.61 9.68 -22.83
C LEU A 218 8.34 8.21 -22.49
N VAL A 219 7.60 7.50 -23.35
CA VAL A 219 7.30 6.07 -23.19
C VAL A 219 8.60 5.25 -23.13
N ALA A 220 9.55 5.50 -24.03
CA ALA A 220 10.84 4.82 -24.05
C ALA A 220 11.66 5.08 -22.76
N ARG A 221 11.65 6.32 -22.26
CA ARG A 221 12.37 6.69 -21.04
C ARG A 221 11.78 6.02 -19.81
N MET A 222 10.46 6.12 -19.62
CA MET A 222 9.76 5.47 -18.51
C MET A 222 9.91 3.95 -18.58
N THR A 223 9.81 3.35 -19.78
CA THR A 223 10.04 1.90 -19.98
C THR A 223 11.43 1.47 -19.51
N THR A 224 12.46 2.25 -19.83
CA THR A 224 13.84 1.96 -19.41
C THR A 224 13.99 2.00 -17.89
N ILE A 225 13.36 2.98 -17.25
CA ILE A 225 13.36 3.12 -15.78
C ILE A 225 12.64 1.95 -15.13
N LEU A 226 11.42 1.64 -15.58
CA LEU A 226 10.61 0.52 -15.07
C LEU A 226 11.32 -0.83 -15.23
N ASN A 227 12.02 -1.07 -16.33
CA ASN A 227 12.82 -2.29 -16.50
C ASN A 227 13.99 -2.35 -15.51
N GLY A 228 14.62 -1.21 -15.20
CA GLY A 228 15.65 -1.09 -14.17
C GLY A 228 15.11 -1.38 -12.77
N GLU A 229 13.93 -0.87 -12.45
CA GLU A 229 13.25 -1.12 -11.17
C GLU A 229 12.83 -2.59 -11.03
N LEU A 230 12.29 -3.19 -12.10
CA LEU A 230 11.99 -4.63 -12.14
C LEU A 230 13.24 -5.49 -11.94
N SER A 231 14.38 -5.07 -12.48
CA SER A 231 15.66 -5.76 -12.25
C SER A 231 16.12 -5.61 -10.80
N ALA A 232 15.99 -4.40 -10.21
CA ALA A 232 16.36 -4.15 -8.83
C ALA A 232 15.48 -4.95 -7.85
N ILE A 233 14.15 -4.94 -8.01
CA ILE A 233 13.23 -5.68 -7.15
C ILE A 233 13.42 -7.20 -7.26
N LEU A 234 13.86 -7.71 -8.42
CA LEU A 234 14.21 -9.12 -8.59
C LEU A 234 15.46 -9.51 -7.80
N LEU A 235 16.45 -8.63 -7.69
CA LEU A 235 17.71 -8.87 -6.98
C LEU A 235 17.59 -8.71 -5.45
N ILE A 236 16.66 -7.87 -4.97
CA ILE A 236 16.48 -7.61 -3.54
C ILE A 236 16.23 -8.91 -2.73
N PRO A 237 15.34 -9.83 -3.12
CA PRO A 237 15.16 -11.10 -2.41
C PRO A 237 16.41 -11.99 -2.40
N LEU A 238 17.17 -12.04 -3.50
CA LEU A 238 18.41 -12.81 -3.57
C LEU A 238 19.41 -12.30 -2.51
N THR A 239 19.66 -10.99 -2.47
CA THR A 239 20.54 -10.39 -1.46
C THR A 239 20.01 -10.64 -0.04
N ALA A 240 18.70 -10.58 0.19
CA ALA A 240 18.09 -10.90 1.48
C ALA A 240 18.36 -12.36 1.92
N THR A 241 18.29 -13.32 1.00
CA THR A 241 18.55 -14.74 1.32
C THR A 241 20.02 -15.06 1.59
N LEU A 242 20.94 -14.38 0.88
CA LEU A 242 22.39 -14.49 1.09
C LEU A 242 22.81 -13.89 2.43
N MET A 243 22.41 -12.65 2.72
CA MET A 243 22.73 -11.98 3.99
C MET A 243 22.14 -12.76 5.19
N ALA A 244 20.96 -13.39 5.04
CA ALA A 244 20.34 -14.14 6.12
C ALA A 244 21.16 -15.38 6.51
N ARG A 245 22.08 -15.82 5.64
CA ARG A 245 23.01 -16.94 5.87
C ARG A 245 24.43 -16.48 6.21
N GLY A 246 24.67 -15.18 6.36
CA GLY A 246 25.98 -14.61 6.69
C GLY A 246 27.00 -14.71 5.55
N VAL A 247 26.54 -14.87 4.30
CA VAL A 247 27.42 -14.88 3.14
C VAL A 247 28.06 -13.50 3.00
N GLY A 248 29.39 -13.41 3.09
CA GLY A 248 30.10 -12.16 2.90
C GLY A 248 30.17 -11.26 4.15
N TYR A 249 29.80 -11.76 5.33
CA TYR A 249 29.88 -11.00 6.59
C TYR A 249 31.28 -10.41 6.84
N ALA A 250 31.33 -9.14 7.25
CA ALA A 250 32.56 -8.38 7.46
C ALA A 250 32.45 -7.48 8.69
N ASP A 251 32.91 -7.99 9.83
CA ASP A 251 32.93 -7.28 11.12
C ASP A 251 33.69 -5.93 11.07
N TRP A 252 34.73 -5.84 10.24
CA TRP A 252 35.53 -4.63 10.07
C TRP A 252 34.84 -3.52 9.27
N LEU A 253 33.74 -3.79 8.57
CA LEU A 253 33.08 -2.79 7.72
C LEU A 253 32.46 -1.68 8.59
N PRO A 254 32.93 -0.41 8.48
CA PRO A 254 32.27 0.69 9.16
C PRO A 254 30.93 0.98 8.47
N TRP A 255 29.83 0.74 9.17
CA TRP A 255 28.47 0.85 8.63
C TRP A 255 28.13 2.25 8.08
N GLN A 256 28.84 3.28 8.52
CA GLN A 256 28.70 4.67 8.05
C GLN A 256 29.05 4.82 6.56
N ALA A 257 30.03 4.06 6.06
CA ALA A 257 30.43 4.13 4.66
C ALA A 257 29.31 3.69 3.70
N PRO A 258 28.75 2.48 3.82
CA PRO A 258 27.62 2.08 2.99
C PRO A 258 26.34 2.86 3.29
N ALA A 259 26.11 3.32 4.54
CA ALA A 259 25.01 4.23 4.84
C ALA A 259 25.13 5.57 4.08
N GLY A 260 26.35 6.11 3.97
CA GLY A 260 26.63 7.28 3.15
C GLY A 260 26.34 7.04 1.68
N LEU A 261 26.72 5.86 1.14
CA LEU A 261 26.39 5.48 -0.24
C LEU A 261 24.87 5.40 -0.46
N VAL A 262 24.13 4.83 0.50
CA VAL A 262 22.66 4.80 0.47
C VAL A 262 22.08 6.21 0.41
N ALA A 263 22.55 7.12 1.26
CA ALA A 263 22.09 8.51 1.26
C ALA A 263 22.40 9.23 -0.06
N VAL A 264 23.62 9.11 -0.57
CA VAL A 264 24.02 9.68 -1.87
C VAL A 264 23.18 9.11 -3.01
N THR A 265 22.91 7.81 -2.99
CA THR A 265 22.09 7.14 -4.00
C THR A 265 20.66 7.68 -3.96
N LEU A 266 20.02 7.66 -2.79
CA LEU A 266 18.63 8.06 -2.65
C LEU A 266 18.42 9.55 -2.97
N PHE A 267 19.20 10.44 -2.35
CA PHE A 267 19.03 11.88 -2.53
C PHE A 267 19.63 12.38 -3.85
N GLY A 268 20.78 11.87 -4.25
CA GLY A 268 21.46 12.25 -5.50
C GLY A 268 20.69 11.79 -6.73
N LEU A 269 20.36 10.50 -6.82
CA LEU A 269 19.54 10.01 -7.93
C LEU A 269 18.13 10.56 -7.85
N GLY A 270 17.54 10.66 -6.66
CA GLY A 270 16.18 11.16 -6.54
C GLY A 270 16.04 12.61 -7.00
N GLY A 271 16.94 13.49 -6.57
CA GLY A 271 16.99 14.86 -7.06
C GLY A 271 17.23 14.94 -8.58
N LYS A 272 18.11 14.07 -9.11
CA LYS A 272 18.35 13.96 -10.55
C LYS A 272 17.07 13.58 -11.31
N TYR A 273 16.37 12.53 -10.90
CA TYR A 273 15.19 12.03 -11.60
C TYR A 273 13.98 12.96 -11.50
N ILE A 274 13.80 13.63 -10.36
CA ILE A 274 12.79 14.70 -10.21
C ILE A 274 13.11 15.84 -11.18
N LYS A 275 14.35 16.35 -11.15
CA LYS A 275 14.78 17.43 -12.03
C LYS A 275 14.62 17.05 -13.50
N GLU A 276 15.05 15.86 -13.88
CA GLU A 276 14.90 15.33 -15.24
C GLU A 276 13.43 15.29 -15.69
N ALA A 277 12.51 14.89 -14.81
CA ALA A 277 11.08 14.88 -15.11
C ALA A 277 10.45 16.27 -15.22
N LEU A 278 10.92 17.23 -14.41
CA LEU A 278 10.46 18.62 -14.44
C LEU A 278 10.98 19.38 -15.66
N ASP A 279 12.24 19.16 -16.03
CA ASP A 279 12.89 19.75 -17.20
C ASP A 279 12.53 19.02 -18.51
N TRP A 280 11.65 18.01 -18.44
CA TRP A 280 11.29 17.18 -19.59
C TRP A 280 10.49 17.98 -20.63
N SER A 281 11.09 18.20 -21.79
CA SER A 281 10.42 18.80 -22.95
C SER A 281 9.99 17.73 -23.96
N GLU A 282 8.72 17.79 -24.36
CA GLU A 282 8.23 17.05 -25.51
C GLU A 282 8.71 17.73 -26.79
N ASP A 283 9.25 16.97 -27.74
CA ASP A 283 9.62 17.53 -29.05
C ASP A 283 8.31 17.83 -29.80
N GLU A 284 8.17 19.02 -30.42
CA GLU A 284 6.95 19.43 -31.17
C GLU A 284 6.70 18.61 -32.47
N ALA A 285 7.29 17.43 -32.58
CA ALA A 285 7.25 16.55 -33.74
C ALA A 285 5.93 15.76 -33.78
N GLY A 286 4.84 16.48 -34.04
CA GLY A 286 3.53 15.90 -34.36
C GLY A 286 2.60 16.84 -35.12
N VAL A 287 2.85 18.16 -35.11
CA VAL A 287 1.99 19.14 -35.77
C VAL A 287 2.51 19.55 -37.17
N LYS A 288 3.80 19.33 -37.48
CA LYS A 288 4.39 19.76 -38.76
C LYS A 288 4.31 18.75 -39.91
N ALA A 289 4.03 17.47 -39.66
CA ALA A 289 4.04 16.46 -40.72
C ALA A 289 2.76 16.45 -41.58
N THR A 290 1.67 17.09 -41.16
CA THR A 290 0.40 17.08 -41.90
C THR A 290 0.19 18.29 -42.82
N PHE A 291 1.09 19.29 -42.80
CA PHE A 291 0.96 20.50 -43.62
C PHE A 291 1.95 20.60 -44.79
N SER A 292 2.86 19.64 -44.93
CA SER A 292 3.88 19.66 -46.00
C SER A 292 3.56 18.73 -47.18
N ASP A 293 2.51 17.91 -47.10
CA ASP A 293 2.20 16.89 -48.12
C ASP A 293 1.00 17.28 -49.01
N SER A 294 0.62 18.56 -49.00
CA SER A 294 -0.53 19.08 -49.77
C SER A 294 -0.21 20.32 -50.61
N SER A 295 1.02 20.48 -51.09
CA SER A 295 1.42 21.59 -51.97
C SER A 295 2.17 21.09 -53.21
#